data_AF-A0A2T6DED9-F1
#
_entry.id   AF-A0A2T6DED9-F1
#
_cell.length_a   1.000
_cell.length_b   1.000
_cell.length_c   1.000
_cell.angle_alpha   90.00
_cell.angle_beta   90.00
_cell.angle_gamma   90.00
#
_symmetry.space_group_name_H-M   'P 1'
#
loop_
_entity.id
_entity.type
_entity.pdbx_description
1 polymer ?
#
loop_
_entity_poly.entity_id
_entity_poly.type
_entity_poly.pdbx_seq_one_letter_code
_entity_poly.pdbx_strand_id
1 'polypeptide(L)'
;MSRPPRTDGPAGPDHPLTAQESHEQPRLSTPAERGRITDVPAESVAPAATTAAATPPAPDGPALAAVGELALAPQERAAGIQAMFGRIAGGYDLMNHVMSGGLDFYWRRVLAQRVAEASPAAVLDLATGSGDSALALRTYKAYSKMCVGADFCLPMLHVAQKKGLEHLCMADGLRLPFRSASFDAVTISFGWRNIVDRTAGYRELRRVLRPGGRLYILELSTPWDRLAPAYFWWLRNIMPLYSALITREKDAYQYLAVSIQNFPKAPELAREMEAGGFRDVHFWQLNTGIVALHRGSV
;
A
#
# COMPACT_ATOMS: atom_id res chain seq x y z
N MET A 1 45.27 -55.47 42.73
CA MET A 1 46.27 -55.20 41.67
C MET A 1 47.10 -56.46 41.50
N SER A 2 47.34 -57.10 40.37
CA SER A 2 46.83 -57.12 39.00
C SER A 2 47.49 -58.39 38.41
N ARG A 3 46.76 -59.20 37.64
CA ARG A 3 47.32 -60.24 36.77
C ARG A 3 46.36 -60.42 35.57
N PRO A 4 46.86 -60.96 34.45
CA PRO A 4 46.73 -60.38 33.10
C PRO A 4 45.82 -61.29 32.21
N PRO A 5 45.77 -61.30 30.85
CA PRO A 5 46.91 -61.53 29.92
C PRO A 5 46.79 -60.90 28.49
N ARG A 6 47.83 -61.19 27.66
CA ARG A 6 47.87 -61.22 26.17
C ARG A 6 46.85 -62.28 25.63
N THR A 7 46.42 -62.37 24.36
CA THR A 7 47.14 -62.62 23.08
C THR A 7 46.14 -62.62 21.90
N ASP A 8 46.62 -62.22 20.72
CA ASP A 8 46.48 -62.78 19.35
C ASP A 8 45.25 -63.58 18.88
N GLY A 9 44.74 -63.27 17.68
CA GLY A 9 44.11 -64.26 16.78
C GLY A 9 43.02 -63.75 15.82
N PRO A 10 42.78 -64.37 14.65
CA PRO A 10 42.57 -63.67 13.36
C PRO A 10 41.24 -63.92 12.62
N ALA A 11 40.99 -63.06 11.61
CA ALA A 11 40.32 -63.23 10.30
C ALA A 11 39.02 -64.06 10.10
N GLY A 12 37.99 -63.37 9.58
CA GLY A 12 37.06 -63.81 8.50
C GLY A 12 35.61 -64.16 8.92
N PRO A 13 34.60 -64.18 8.01
CA PRO A 13 34.52 -63.65 6.63
C PRO A 13 33.24 -62.84 6.29
N ASP A 14 33.28 -62.18 5.14
CA ASP A 14 32.23 -61.84 4.15
C ASP A 14 30.73 -62.01 4.49
N HIS A 15 29.97 -60.90 4.36
CA HIS A 15 29.01 -60.79 3.24
C HIS A 15 28.62 -59.32 2.98
N PRO A 16 28.40 -58.93 1.71
CA PRO A 16 28.17 -57.56 1.28
C PRO A 16 26.68 -57.24 1.13
N LEU A 17 26.30 -55.98 1.36
CA LEU A 17 25.10 -55.38 0.76
C LEU A 17 25.46 -53.99 0.25
N THR A 18 25.93 -53.98 -0.99
CA THR A 18 25.83 -52.87 -1.93
C THR A 18 24.37 -52.50 -2.13
N ALA A 19 24.03 -51.25 -1.80
CA ALA A 19 23.05 -50.46 -2.54
C ALA A 19 23.50 -49.00 -2.46
N GLN A 20 24.22 -48.57 -3.49
CA GLN A 20 24.33 -47.15 -3.83
C GLN A 20 22.93 -46.68 -4.19
N GLU A 21 22.32 -45.84 -3.36
CA GLU A 21 21.27 -44.94 -3.83
C GLU A 21 21.88 -43.57 -4.02
N SER A 22 21.94 -43.22 -5.30
CA SER A 22 22.38 -41.98 -5.90
C SER A 22 21.71 -40.77 -5.25
N HIS A 23 22.56 -39.85 -4.80
CA HIS A 23 22.24 -38.43 -4.72
C HIS A 23 21.75 -37.94 -6.08
N GLU A 24 20.44 -37.71 -6.19
CA GLU A 24 19.87 -36.91 -7.27
C GLU A 24 18.81 -35.97 -6.70
N GLN A 25 19.29 -34.85 -6.16
CA GLN A 25 18.44 -33.68 -5.96
C GLN A 25 18.08 -33.13 -7.35
N PRO A 26 16.82 -32.80 -7.64
CA PRO A 26 16.47 -32.20 -8.91
C PRO A 26 17.13 -30.82 -8.99
N ARG A 27 18.17 -30.73 -9.83
CA ARG A 27 18.76 -29.46 -10.27
C ARG A 27 17.66 -28.69 -10.99
N LEU A 28 17.17 -27.62 -10.38
CA LEU A 28 16.41 -26.60 -11.11
C LEU A 28 17.40 -25.89 -12.04
N SER A 29 17.40 -26.34 -13.28
CA SER A 29 18.07 -25.77 -14.43
C SER A 29 17.51 -24.39 -14.77
N THR A 30 18.43 -23.47 -15.09
CA THR A 30 18.30 -22.24 -15.90
C THR A 30 17.55 -21.01 -15.31
N PRO A 31 18.24 -19.85 -15.22
CA PRO A 31 17.62 -18.56 -14.90
C PRO A 31 17.14 -17.87 -16.19
N ALA A 32 15.99 -18.28 -16.71
CA ALA A 32 15.41 -17.63 -17.89
C ALA A 32 13.89 -17.71 -17.89
N GLU A 33 13.22 -17.08 -16.91
CA GLU A 33 11.76 -16.76 -17.00
C GLU A 33 11.30 -15.87 -15.83
N ARG A 34 12.09 -14.84 -15.48
CA ARG A 34 11.52 -13.70 -14.73
C ARG A 34 10.64 -12.92 -15.70
N GLY A 35 9.34 -13.17 -15.62
CA GLY A 35 8.30 -12.46 -16.38
C GLY A 35 8.52 -10.96 -16.28
N ARG A 36 8.86 -10.36 -17.43
CA ARG A 36 8.93 -8.92 -17.62
C ARG A 36 7.59 -8.31 -17.23
N ILE A 37 7.64 -7.30 -16.37
CA ILE A 37 6.58 -6.31 -16.23
C ILE A 37 6.31 -5.82 -17.65
N THR A 38 5.12 -6.12 -18.18
CA THR A 38 4.68 -5.60 -19.48
C THR A 38 4.81 -4.09 -19.45
N ASP A 39 5.55 -3.57 -20.44
CA ASP A 39 5.84 -2.16 -20.65
C ASP A 39 4.58 -1.30 -20.50
N VAL A 40 4.50 -0.57 -19.39
CA VAL A 40 3.64 0.60 -19.28
C VAL A 40 4.49 1.75 -19.83
N PRO A 41 4.14 2.34 -20.98
CA PRO A 41 4.95 3.40 -21.56
C PRO A 41 4.98 4.59 -20.59
N ALA A 42 6.19 5.04 -20.27
CA ALA A 42 6.41 6.33 -19.65
C ALA A 42 6.16 7.39 -20.74
N GLU A 43 4.91 7.83 -20.91
CA GLU A 43 4.63 8.93 -21.85
C GLU A 43 5.10 10.27 -21.29
N SER A 44 5.85 10.96 -22.14
CA SER A 44 6.51 12.22 -21.92
C SER A 44 5.53 13.37 -21.70
N VAL A 45 5.91 14.27 -20.80
CA VAL A 45 5.23 15.54 -20.49
C VAL A 45 5.15 16.42 -21.75
N ALA A 46 3.92 16.77 -22.16
CA ALA A 46 3.64 17.89 -23.06
C ALA A 46 3.09 19.08 -22.24
N PRO A 47 3.35 20.35 -22.64
CA PRO A 47 3.01 21.52 -21.83
C PRO A 47 1.49 21.76 -21.83
N ALA A 48 0.94 22.02 -20.65
CA ALA A 48 -0.48 22.30 -20.46
C ALA A 48 -0.88 23.63 -21.10
N ALA A 49 -1.83 23.59 -22.04
CA ALA A 49 -2.58 24.77 -22.46
C ALA A 49 -3.63 25.11 -21.40
N THR A 50 -3.64 26.37 -20.97
CA THR A 50 -4.62 26.92 -20.04
C THR A 50 -5.98 27.04 -20.71
N THR A 51 -6.96 26.23 -20.27
CA THR A 51 -8.37 26.48 -20.53
C THR A 51 -9.11 26.59 -19.20
N ALA A 52 -9.72 27.75 -18.98
CA ALA A 52 -10.55 28.05 -17.82
C ALA A 52 -11.67 27.02 -17.68
N ALA A 53 -11.66 26.28 -16.57
CA ALA A 53 -12.72 25.34 -16.24
C ALA A 53 -13.96 26.11 -15.75
N ALA A 54 -15.10 25.87 -16.40
CA ALA A 54 -16.39 26.38 -15.97
C ALA A 54 -16.79 25.78 -14.61
N THR A 55 -17.24 26.64 -13.70
CA THR A 55 -17.73 26.27 -12.37
C THR A 55 -18.94 25.33 -12.47
N PRO A 56 -18.89 24.11 -11.91
CA PRO A 56 -20.08 23.25 -11.85
C PRO A 56 -21.09 23.80 -10.83
N PRO A 57 -22.41 23.57 -11.05
CA PRO A 57 -23.45 24.05 -10.15
C PRO A 57 -23.35 23.40 -8.76
N ALA A 58 -23.70 24.17 -7.73
CA ALA A 58 -23.60 23.77 -6.32
C ALA A 58 -24.43 22.50 -6.04
N PRO A 59 -23.92 21.57 -5.22
CA PRO A 59 -24.68 20.38 -4.84
C PRO A 59 -25.65 20.71 -3.70
N ASP A 60 -26.94 20.43 -3.88
CA ASP A 60 -27.92 20.46 -2.80
C ASP A 60 -27.85 19.16 -1.96
N GLY A 61 -27.87 19.29 -0.62
CA GLY A 61 -27.95 18.17 0.32
C GLY A 61 -26.61 17.72 0.94
N PRO A 62 -26.48 16.49 1.52
CA PRO A 62 -25.39 16.04 2.40
C PRO A 62 -23.96 16.08 1.81
N ALA A 63 -23.80 16.33 0.51
CA ALA A 63 -22.53 16.76 -0.07
C ALA A 63 -22.00 18.06 0.58
N LEU A 64 -22.89 18.95 1.02
CA LEU A 64 -22.56 20.14 1.81
C LEU A 64 -21.97 19.78 3.18
N ALA A 65 -22.32 18.63 3.76
CA ALA A 65 -21.76 18.15 5.03
C ALA A 65 -20.33 17.62 4.84
N ALA A 66 -20.07 16.84 3.78
CA ALA A 66 -18.71 16.40 3.44
C ALA A 66 -17.81 17.57 3.00
N VAL A 67 -18.36 18.56 2.30
CA VAL A 67 -17.67 19.83 1.98
C VAL A 67 -17.44 20.67 3.25
N GLY A 68 -18.40 20.68 4.19
CA GLY A 68 -18.24 21.29 5.51
C GLY A 68 -17.17 20.59 6.36
N GLU A 69 -17.04 19.28 6.26
CA GLU A 69 -15.99 18.48 6.91
C GLU A 69 -14.59 18.83 6.35
N LEU A 70 -14.51 19.15 5.05
CA LEU A 70 -13.33 19.73 4.41
C LEU A 70 -13.08 21.21 4.76
N ALA A 71 -13.96 21.86 5.52
CA ALA A 71 -13.77 23.20 6.06
C ALA A 71 -13.44 23.20 7.58
N LEU A 72 -13.54 22.06 8.26
CA LEU A 72 -13.22 21.92 9.69
C LEU A 72 -11.73 22.12 9.98
N ALA A 73 -11.43 22.44 11.24
CA ALA A 73 -10.06 22.48 11.74
C ALA A 73 -9.37 21.11 11.54
N PRO A 74 -8.04 21.08 11.29
CA PRO A 74 -7.33 19.83 10.95
C PRO A 74 -7.54 18.69 11.94
N GLN A 75 -7.58 18.97 13.25
CA GLN A 75 -7.76 17.98 14.31
C GLN A 75 -9.18 17.41 14.33
N GLU A 76 -10.19 18.26 14.15
CA GLU A 76 -11.61 17.85 14.10
C GLU A 76 -11.86 16.99 12.86
N ARG A 77 -11.28 17.37 11.72
CA ARG A 77 -11.35 16.58 10.49
C ARG A 77 -10.69 15.21 10.67
N ALA A 78 -9.49 15.15 11.25
CA ALA A 78 -8.80 13.89 11.51
C ALA A 78 -9.63 12.96 12.42
N ALA A 79 -10.25 13.51 13.47
CA ALA A 79 -11.14 12.76 14.37
C ALA A 79 -12.41 12.25 13.66
N GLY A 80 -13.04 13.07 12.80
CA GLY A 80 -14.19 12.68 12.00
C GLY A 80 -13.88 11.50 11.07
N ILE A 81 -12.75 11.60 10.35
CA ILE A 81 -12.25 10.53 9.48
C ILE A 81 -11.97 9.26 10.29
N GLN A 82 -11.36 9.37 11.48
CA GLN A 82 -11.07 8.23 12.37
C GLN A 82 -12.35 7.49 12.77
N ALA A 83 -13.35 8.24 13.22
CA ALA A 83 -14.63 7.70 13.67
C ALA A 83 -15.38 7.02 12.53
N MET A 84 -15.38 7.63 11.34
CA MET A 84 -15.99 7.06 10.14
C MET A 84 -15.37 5.70 9.78
N PHE A 85 -14.04 5.60 9.69
CA PHE A 85 -13.37 4.34 9.41
C PHE A 85 -13.60 3.30 10.52
N GLY A 86 -13.67 3.74 11.78
CA GLY A 86 -13.98 2.86 12.92
C GLY A 86 -15.33 2.15 12.78
N ARG A 87 -16.36 2.86 12.29
CA ARG A 87 -17.71 2.27 12.09
C ARG A 87 -17.75 1.22 10.97
N ILE A 88 -16.97 1.42 9.91
CA ILE A 88 -17.01 0.56 8.72
C ILE A 88 -15.96 -0.57 8.71
N ALA A 89 -15.06 -0.62 9.70
CA ALA A 89 -13.91 -1.53 9.71
C ALA A 89 -14.26 -3.01 9.43
N GLY A 90 -15.38 -3.52 9.96
CA GLY A 90 -15.80 -4.92 9.78
C GLY A 90 -16.24 -5.28 8.36
N GLY A 91 -16.72 -4.31 7.56
CA GLY A 91 -17.18 -4.52 6.18
C GLY A 91 -16.31 -3.84 5.12
N TYR A 92 -15.27 -3.14 5.54
CA TYR A 92 -14.44 -2.28 4.69
C TYR A 92 -13.81 -3.03 3.52
N ASP A 93 -13.18 -4.17 3.79
CA ASP A 93 -12.44 -4.93 2.78
C ASP A 93 -13.38 -5.53 1.73
N LEU A 94 -14.45 -6.18 2.19
CA LEU A 94 -15.46 -6.75 1.31
C LEU A 94 -16.00 -5.69 0.36
N MET A 95 -16.30 -4.50 0.87
CA MET A 95 -16.76 -3.42 0.01
C MET A 95 -15.68 -3.00 -0.98
N ASN A 96 -14.44 -2.76 -0.54
CA ASN A 96 -13.38 -2.33 -1.45
C ASN A 96 -13.10 -3.34 -2.55
N HIS A 97 -13.12 -4.63 -2.24
CA HIS A 97 -12.96 -5.70 -3.23
C HIS A 97 -14.13 -5.74 -4.21
N VAL A 98 -15.37 -5.61 -3.73
CA VAL A 98 -16.56 -5.61 -4.60
C VAL A 98 -16.59 -4.36 -5.48
N MET A 99 -16.36 -3.19 -4.92
CA MET A 99 -16.38 -1.91 -5.64
C MET A 99 -15.28 -1.80 -6.69
N SER A 100 -14.10 -2.33 -6.40
CA SER A 100 -13.00 -2.35 -7.36
C SER A 100 -13.11 -3.50 -8.37
N GLY A 101 -14.10 -4.39 -8.23
CA GLY A 101 -14.19 -5.62 -9.02
C GLY A 101 -12.96 -6.53 -8.83
N GLY A 102 -12.32 -6.46 -7.65
CA GLY A 102 -11.08 -7.18 -7.31
C GLY A 102 -9.80 -6.57 -7.91
N LEU A 103 -9.87 -5.42 -8.59
CA LEU A 103 -8.68 -4.75 -9.12
C LEU A 103 -7.73 -4.27 -8.02
N ASP A 104 -8.24 -4.08 -6.80
CA ASP A 104 -7.46 -3.62 -5.68
C ASP A 104 -6.39 -4.65 -5.22
N PHE A 105 -6.62 -5.94 -5.44
CA PHE A 105 -5.58 -6.98 -5.29
C PHE A 105 -4.45 -6.79 -6.31
N TYR A 106 -4.80 -6.47 -7.56
CA TYR A 106 -3.82 -6.20 -8.62
C TYR A 106 -2.99 -4.96 -8.29
N TRP A 107 -3.63 -3.86 -7.85
CA TRP A 107 -2.92 -2.64 -7.49
C TRP A 107 -1.92 -2.85 -6.34
N ARG A 108 -2.33 -3.59 -5.29
CA ARG A 108 -1.43 -3.92 -4.17
C ARG A 108 -0.33 -4.89 -4.55
N ARG A 109 -0.58 -5.82 -5.48
CA ARG A 109 0.47 -6.64 -6.08
C ARG A 109 1.51 -5.76 -6.79
N VAL A 110 1.08 -4.82 -7.61
CA VAL A 110 2.00 -3.90 -8.32
C VAL A 110 2.83 -3.10 -7.33
N LEU A 111 2.20 -2.54 -6.29
CA LEU A 111 2.92 -1.86 -5.19
C LEU A 111 3.97 -2.79 -4.58
N ALA A 112 3.59 -3.99 -4.15
CA ALA A 112 4.50 -4.91 -3.47
C ALA A 112 5.67 -5.33 -4.35
N GLN A 113 5.45 -5.57 -5.64
CA GLN A 113 6.51 -5.87 -6.60
C GLN A 113 7.50 -4.71 -6.76
N ARG A 114 7.01 -3.46 -6.86
CA ARG A 114 7.86 -2.26 -6.96
C ARG A 114 8.63 -1.96 -5.67
N VAL A 115 8.09 -2.35 -4.53
CA VAL A 115 8.83 -2.30 -3.25
C VAL A 115 9.91 -3.39 -3.22
N ALA A 116 9.60 -4.60 -3.68
CA ALA A 116 10.56 -5.71 -3.73
C ALA A 116 11.79 -5.42 -4.61
N GLU A 117 11.63 -4.64 -5.68
CA GLU A 117 12.75 -4.18 -6.53
C GLU A 117 13.80 -3.37 -5.76
N ALA A 118 13.43 -2.72 -4.65
CA ALA A 118 14.35 -2.01 -3.78
C ALA A 118 15.03 -2.91 -2.74
N SER A 119 14.57 -4.16 -2.59
CA SER A 119 15.04 -5.13 -1.59
C SER A 119 15.17 -4.55 -0.16
N PRO A 120 14.15 -3.83 0.36
CA PRO A 120 14.24 -3.22 1.68
C PRO A 120 14.34 -4.28 2.77
N ALA A 121 15.02 -3.95 3.88
CA ALA A 121 15.04 -4.81 5.05
C ALA A 121 13.82 -4.53 5.94
N ALA A 122 13.53 -3.25 6.20
CA ALA A 122 12.42 -2.79 7.02
C ALA A 122 11.48 -1.88 6.22
N VAL A 123 10.19 -2.19 6.26
CA VAL A 123 9.11 -1.41 5.61
C VAL A 123 8.13 -0.90 6.65
N LEU A 124 7.68 0.34 6.50
CA LEU A 124 6.53 0.90 7.21
C LEU A 124 5.36 1.00 6.24
N ASP A 125 4.26 0.30 6.52
CA ASP A 125 2.99 0.48 5.83
C ASP A 125 2.13 1.47 6.63
N LEU A 126 2.13 2.73 6.21
CA LEU A 126 1.38 3.81 6.85
C LEU A 126 -0.06 3.86 6.34
N ALA A 127 -0.99 4.14 7.25
CA ALA A 127 -2.42 3.99 7.03
C ALA A 127 -2.73 2.56 6.57
N THR A 128 -2.15 1.57 7.27
CA THR A 128 -2.26 0.14 6.91
C THR A 128 -3.70 -0.37 6.94
N GLY A 129 -4.57 0.30 7.68
CA GLY A 129 -5.97 -0.04 7.83
C GLY A 129 -6.14 -1.48 8.30
N SER A 130 -6.95 -2.23 7.56
CA SER A 130 -7.22 -3.66 7.76
C SER A 130 -6.06 -4.57 7.33
N GLY A 131 -4.95 -4.01 6.84
CA GLY A 131 -3.70 -4.72 6.58
C GLY A 131 -3.51 -5.30 5.18
N ASP A 132 -4.40 -5.05 4.21
CA ASP A 132 -4.30 -5.68 2.89
C ASP A 132 -2.98 -5.35 2.15
N SER A 133 -2.46 -4.13 2.31
CA SER A 133 -1.18 -3.74 1.71
C SER A 133 0.01 -4.41 2.40
N ALA A 134 0.05 -4.42 3.73
CA ALA A 134 1.04 -5.19 4.50
C ALA A 134 1.00 -6.70 4.17
N LEU A 135 -0.18 -7.28 3.96
CA LEU A 135 -0.33 -8.67 3.53
C LEU A 135 0.22 -8.90 2.12
N ALA A 136 -0.04 -7.98 1.18
CA ALA A 136 0.53 -8.05 -0.16
C ALA A 136 2.07 -7.96 -0.10
N LEU A 137 2.63 -7.04 0.68
CA LEU A 137 4.07 -6.90 0.91
C LEU A 137 4.67 -8.21 1.43
N ARG A 138 4.03 -8.86 2.41
CA ARG A 138 4.45 -10.17 2.93
C ARG A 138 4.39 -11.26 1.86
N THR A 139 3.26 -11.34 1.14
CA THR A 139 2.98 -12.38 0.13
C THR A 139 3.99 -12.34 -1.01
N TYR A 140 4.35 -11.15 -1.47
CA TYR A 140 5.30 -10.95 -2.56
C TYR A 140 6.76 -10.80 -2.08
N LYS A 141 7.04 -11.11 -0.81
CA LYS A 141 8.39 -11.06 -0.21
C LYS A 141 9.07 -9.71 -0.46
N ALA A 142 8.32 -8.62 -0.29
CA ALA A 142 8.76 -7.28 -0.59
C ALA A 142 9.79 -6.72 0.40
N TYR A 143 10.06 -7.44 1.50
CA TYR A 143 11.04 -7.07 2.53
C TYR A 143 11.74 -8.30 3.10
N SER A 144 12.93 -8.12 3.66
CA SER A 144 13.74 -9.23 4.19
C SER A 144 13.75 -9.39 5.71
N LYS A 145 13.38 -8.36 6.48
CA LYS A 145 13.36 -8.44 7.97
C LYS A 145 11.98 -8.20 8.56
N MET A 146 11.38 -7.03 8.32
CA MET A 146 10.11 -6.68 8.96
C MET A 146 9.27 -5.71 8.13
N CYS A 147 7.96 -5.80 8.32
CA CYS A 147 6.99 -4.80 7.89
C CYS A 147 6.17 -4.40 9.11
N VAL A 148 6.14 -3.10 9.42
CA VAL A 148 5.33 -2.53 10.50
C VAL A 148 4.11 -1.86 9.87
N GLY A 149 2.91 -2.27 10.25
CA GLY A 149 1.68 -1.58 9.88
C GLY A 149 1.34 -0.49 10.90
N ALA A 150 1.15 0.74 10.45
CA ALA A 150 0.77 1.86 11.30
C ALA A 150 -0.58 2.45 10.85
N ASP A 151 -1.49 2.66 11.79
CA ASP A 151 -2.78 3.31 11.50
C ASP A 151 -3.26 4.12 12.70
N PHE A 152 -4.01 5.19 12.45
CA PHE A 152 -4.61 6.00 13.49
C PHE A 152 -5.93 5.38 14.01
N CYS A 153 -6.54 4.46 13.26
CA CYS A 153 -7.81 3.83 13.57
C CYS A 153 -7.60 2.45 14.24
N LEU A 154 -7.78 2.39 15.56
CA LEU A 154 -7.60 1.15 16.33
C LEU A 154 -8.51 -0.02 15.88
N PRO A 155 -9.81 0.17 15.56
CA PRO A 155 -10.64 -0.91 15.02
C PRO A 155 -10.09 -1.55 13.73
N MET A 156 -9.45 -0.76 12.85
CA MET A 156 -8.82 -1.27 11.64
C MET A 156 -7.61 -2.16 11.96
N LEU A 157 -6.76 -1.75 12.91
CA LEU A 157 -5.63 -2.56 13.37
C LEU A 157 -6.07 -3.89 13.99
N HIS A 158 -7.22 -3.95 14.66
CA HIS A 158 -7.76 -5.22 15.13
C HIS A 158 -8.14 -6.17 13.99
N VAL A 159 -8.63 -5.64 12.86
CA VAL A 159 -8.88 -6.44 11.64
C VAL A 159 -7.55 -6.94 11.06
N ALA A 160 -6.55 -6.06 10.94
CA ALA A 160 -5.21 -6.43 10.49
C ALA A 160 -4.58 -7.54 11.35
N GLN A 161 -4.73 -7.45 12.68
CA GLN A 161 -4.23 -8.44 13.62
C GLN A 161 -4.92 -9.81 13.41
N LYS A 162 -6.25 -9.82 13.21
CA LYS A 162 -7.01 -11.05 12.92
C LYS A 162 -6.58 -11.73 11.62
N LYS A 163 -6.01 -10.99 10.67
CA LYS A 163 -5.40 -11.54 9.44
C LYS A 163 -3.95 -12.02 9.62
N GLY A 164 -3.47 -12.06 10.86
CA GLY A 164 -2.15 -12.57 11.21
C GLY A 164 -1.01 -11.59 10.94
N LEU A 165 -1.26 -10.28 10.98
CA LEU A 165 -0.20 -9.27 11.03
C LEU A 165 0.21 -9.02 12.50
N GLU A 166 1.51 -9.12 12.76
CA GLU A 166 2.04 -9.12 14.13
C GLU A 166 2.57 -7.74 14.56
N HIS A 167 3.23 -7.03 13.65
CA HIS A 167 3.86 -5.74 13.94
C HIS A 167 2.91 -4.59 13.58
N LEU A 168 2.00 -4.27 14.49
CA LEU A 168 1.01 -3.21 14.33
C LEU A 168 1.21 -2.11 15.36
N CYS A 169 1.03 -0.86 14.94
CA CYS A 169 1.20 0.31 15.78
C CYS A 169 0.07 1.32 15.54
N MET A 170 -0.57 1.77 16.62
CA MET A 170 -1.48 2.91 16.52
C MET A 170 -0.65 4.20 16.45
N ALA A 171 -0.75 4.94 15.35
CA ALA A 171 0.05 6.13 15.14
C ALA A 171 -0.63 7.15 14.21
N ASP A 172 -0.39 8.43 14.48
CA ASP A 172 -0.70 9.51 13.56
C ASP A 172 0.43 9.63 12.52
N GLY A 173 0.08 9.66 11.22
CA GLY A 173 1.02 9.83 10.13
C GLY A 173 1.79 11.16 10.16
N LEU A 174 1.30 12.15 10.92
CA LEU A 174 1.98 13.42 11.15
C LEU A 174 3.00 13.36 12.30
N ARG A 175 2.94 12.33 13.16
CA ARG A 175 3.84 12.15 14.30
C ARG A 175 4.00 10.67 14.65
N LEU A 176 4.90 10.02 13.93
CA LEU A 176 5.16 8.60 14.05
C LEU A 176 6.05 8.28 15.27
N PRO A 177 5.73 7.23 16.05
CA PRO A 177 6.48 6.83 17.25
C PRO A 177 7.76 6.05 16.90
N PHE A 178 8.41 6.38 15.78
CA PHE A 178 9.63 5.73 15.31
C PHE A 178 10.81 6.69 15.36
N ARG A 179 12.02 6.16 15.57
CA ARG A 179 13.25 6.95 15.47
C ARG A 179 13.47 7.40 14.02
N SER A 180 14.26 8.45 13.85
CA SER A 180 14.69 8.87 12.51
C SER A 180 15.48 7.75 11.83
N ALA A 181 15.42 7.65 10.50
CA ALA A 181 16.15 6.65 9.71
C ALA A 181 15.91 5.18 10.14
N SER A 182 14.67 4.83 10.47
CA SER A 182 14.30 3.47 10.90
C SER A 182 13.97 2.53 9.74
N PHE A 183 13.41 3.05 8.64
CA PHE A 183 12.86 2.24 7.55
C PHE A 183 13.60 2.45 6.22
N ASP A 184 13.69 1.40 5.42
CA ASP A 184 14.25 1.44 4.06
C ASP A 184 13.17 1.85 3.04
N ALA A 185 11.91 1.50 3.32
CA ALA A 185 10.78 1.96 2.52
C ALA A 185 9.56 2.31 3.39
N VAL A 186 8.78 3.27 2.91
CA VAL A 186 7.44 3.57 3.44
C VAL A 186 6.44 3.34 2.31
N THR A 187 5.36 2.62 2.61
CA THR A 187 4.21 2.48 1.72
C THR A 187 3.00 3.17 2.33
N ILE A 188 2.13 3.72 1.48
CA ILE A 188 0.80 4.17 1.87
C ILE A 188 -0.17 3.86 0.73
N SER A 189 -1.26 3.17 1.05
CA SER A 189 -2.26 2.73 0.06
C SER A 189 -3.63 3.28 0.40
N PHE A 190 -4.19 4.12 -0.46
CA PHE A 190 -5.52 4.70 -0.34
C PHE A 190 -5.76 5.54 0.94
N GLY A 191 -4.68 5.91 1.62
CA GLY A 191 -4.68 6.68 2.86
C GLY A 191 -4.11 8.09 2.73
N TRP A 192 -3.33 8.40 1.70
CA TRP A 192 -2.58 9.66 1.62
C TRP A 192 -3.51 10.86 1.44
N ARG A 193 -4.61 10.66 0.73
CA ARG A 193 -5.71 11.62 0.58
C ARG A 193 -6.41 12.01 1.89
N ASN A 194 -6.21 11.25 2.98
CA ASN A 194 -6.78 11.56 4.30
C ASN A 194 -5.78 12.25 5.24
N ILE A 195 -4.54 12.49 4.81
CA ILE A 195 -3.56 13.25 5.59
C ILE A 195 -3.89 14.75 5.49
N VAL A 196 -4.25 15.36 6.62
CA VAL A 196 -4.74 16.75 6.67
C VAL A 196 -3.65 17.80 6.37
N ASP A 197 -2.42 17.58 6.84
CA ASP A 197 -1.25 18.41 6.53
C ASP A 197 -0.19 17.56 5.83
N ARG A 198 -0.29 17.47 4.50
CA ARG A 198 0.63 16.67 3.69
C ARG A 198 2.06 17.22 3.69
N THR A 199 2.26 18.52 3.92
CA THR A 199 3.61 19.10 4.04
C THR A 199 4.30 18.59 5.31
N ALA A 200 3.60 18.63 6.45
CA ALA A 200 4.09 18.02 7.68
C ALA A 200 4.24 16.49 7.54
N GLY A 201 3.30 15.83 6.86
CA GLY A 201 3.36 14.40 6.57
C GLY A 201 4.63 14.04 5.79
N TYR A 202 4.96 14.72 4.70
CA TYR A 202 6.18 14.46 3.94
C TYR A 202 7.44 14.64 4.80
N ARG A 203 7.49 15.68 5.65
CA ARG A 203 8.60 15.90 6.57
C ARG A 203 8.78 14.72 7.53
N GLU A 204 7.67 14.23 8.08
CA GLU A 204 7.67 13.10 9.01
C GLU A 204 8.06 11.78 8.32
N LEU A 205 7.56 11.54 7.11
CA LEU A 205 7.94 10.38 6.30
C LEU A 205 9.43 10.38 5.96
N ARG A 206 9.98 11.53 5.58
CA ARG A 206 11.42 11.68 5.33
C ARG A 206 12.25 11.46 6.58
N ARG A 207 11.76 11.90 7.75
CA ARG A 207 12.45 11.70 9.03
C ARG A 207 12.61 10.21 9.32
N VAL A 208 11.58 9.40 9.14
CA VAL A 208 11.61 7.96 9.47
C VAL A 208 12.31 7.11 8.42
N LEU A 209 12.43 7.61 7.18
CA LEU A 209 13.18 6.96 6.11
C LEU A 209 14.70 7.12 6.30
N ARG A 210 15.44 6.05 6.00
CA ARG A 210 16.90 6.07 5.91
C ARG A 210 17.35 6.89 4.69
N PRO A 211 18.60 7.40 4.68
CA PRO A 211 19.21 7.91 3.45
C PRO A 211 19.12 6.88 2.32
N GLY A 212 18.65 7.28 1.14
CA GLY A 212 18.39 6.37 0.02
C GLY A 212 17.11 5.52 0.15
N GLY A 213 16.37 5.68 1.24
CA GLY A 213 15.07 5.06 1.45
C GLY A 213 14.01 5.63 0.50
N ARG A 214 12.94 4.85 0.27
CA ARG A 214 11.93 5.15 -0.75
C ARG A 214 10.53 5.27 -0.16
N LEU A 215 9.79 6.28 -0.57
CA LEU A 215 8.36 6.43 -0.32
C LEU A 215 7.58 5.92 -1.54
N TYR A 216 6.57 5.09 -1.29
CA TYR A 216 5.61 4.61 -2.28
C TYR A 216 4.20 5.03 -1.88
N ILE A 217 3.50 5.74 -2.76
CA ILE A 217 2.11 6.17 -2.55
C ILE A 217 1.25 5.52 -3.63
N LEU A 218 0.37 4.60 -3.24
CA LEU A 218 -0.64 4.00 -4.11
C LEU A 218 -1.98 4.68 -3.82
N GLU A 219 -2.48 5.49 -4.73
CA GLU A 219 -3.66 6.32 -4.45
C GLU A 219 -4.60 6.43 -5.63
N LEU A 220 -5.88 6.70 -5.35
CA LEU A 220 -6.84 7.06 -6.37
C LEU A 220 -6.43 8.37 -7.05
N SER A 221 -6.58 8.42 -8.36
CA SER A 221 -6.28 9.56 -9.20
C SER A 221 -7.45 9.83 -10.13
N THR A 222 -7.42 10.95 -10.84
CA THR A 222 -8.35 11.21 -11.92
C THR A 222 -7.95 10.38 -13.15
N PRO A 223 -8.88 9.60 -13.75
CA PRO A 223 -8.61 8.89 -15.00
C PRO A 223 -8.38 9.86 -16.16
N TRP A 224 -7.98 9.33 -17.33
CA TRP A 224 -7.81 10.13 -18.54
C TRP A 224 -9.03 11.00 -18.83
N ASP A 225 -8.82 12.22 -19.33
CA ASP A 225 -9.86 13.26 -19.38
C ASP A 225 -11.13 12.81 -20.13
N ARG A 226 -10.99 11.94 -21.15
CA ARG A 226 -12.12 11.35 -21.90
C ARG A 226 -12.98 10.37 -21.09
N LEU A 227 -12.43 9.75 -20.05
CA LEU A 227 -13.12 8.78 -19.18
C LEU A 227 -13.58 9.40 -17.85
N ALA A 228 -13.01 10.54 -17.46
CA ALA A 228 -13.34 11.22 -16.21
C ALA A 228 -14.85 11.51 -16.04
N PRO A 229 -15.61 12.00 -17.03
CA PRO A 229 -17.04 12.25 -16.86
C PRO A 229 -17.85 10.99 -16.52
N ALA A 230 -17.56 9.88 -17.19
CA ALA A 230 -18.23 8.60 -16.94
C ALA A 230 -17.87 8.03 -15.56
N TYR A 231 -16.60 8.13 -15.16
CA TYR A 231 -16.13 7.71 -13.85
C TYR A 231 -16.79 8.51 -12.71
N PHE A 232 -16.83 9.84 -12.82
CA PHE A 232 -17.49 10.68 -11.82
C PHE A 232 -19.02 10.50 -11.81
N TRP A 233 -19.64 10.24 -12.97
CA TRP A 233 -21.05 9.87 -13.01
C TRP A 233 -21.31 8.55 -12.28
N TRP A 234 -20.48 7.53 -12.49
CA TRP A 234 -20.57 6.25 -11.77
C TRP A 234 -20.37 6.43 -10.26
N LEU A 235 -19.35 7.18 -9.85
CA LEU A 235 -19.08 7.53 -8.45
C LEU A 235 -20.23 8.32 -7.79
N ARG A 236 -20.99 9.10 -8.57
CA ARG A 236 -22.10 9.89 -8.02
C ARG A 236 -23.42 9.13 -7.97
N ASN A 237 -23.70 8.27 -8.95
CA ASN A 237 -25.02 7.69 -9.12
C ASN A 237 -25.09 6.21 -8.72
N ILE A 238 -24.02 5.45 -8.94
CA ILE A 238 -24.01 4.00 -8.70
C ILE A 238 -23.48 3.69 -7.30
N MET A 239 -22.43 4.40 -6.89
CA MET A 239 -21.80 4.23 -5.59
C MET A 239 -22.73 4.37 -4.37
N PRO A 240 -23.64 5.36 -4.30
CA PRO A 240 -24.59 5.44 -3.19
C PRO A 240 -25.51 4.22 -3.08
N LEU A 241 -25.82 3.55 -4.19
CA LEU A 241 -26.67 2.35 -4.20
C LEU A 241 -25.98 1.17 -3.51
N TYR A 242 -24.67 0.96 -3.79
CA TYR A 242 -23.88 -0.06 -3.10
C TYR A 242 -23.75 0.22 -1.60
N SER A 243 -23.55 1.49 -1.21
CA SER A 243 -23.47 1.89 0.20
C SER A 243 -24.77 1.60 0.99
N ALA A 244 -25.92 1.85 0.36
CA ALA A 244 -27.22 1.64 0.99
C ALA A 244 -27.55 0.15 1.16
N LEU A 245 -27.05 -0.72 0.27
CA LEU A 245 -27.37 -2.14 0.26
C LEU A 245 -26.57 -2.94 1.30
N ILE A 246 -25.32 -2.56 1.58
CA ILE A 246 -24.39 -3.40 2.35
C ILE A 246 -24.05 -2.81 3.73
N THR A 247 -23.65 -1.53 3.81
CA THR A 247 -23.11 -0.96 5.07
C THR A 247 -24.10 -0.03 5.77
N ARG A 248 -25.16 0.42 5.10
CA ARG A 248 -26.10 1.46 5.57
C ARG A 248 -25.43 2.81 5.94
N GLU A 249 -24.13 2.96 5.69
CA GLU A 249 -23.31 4.13 5.99
C GLU A 249 -23.08 4.93 4.71
N LYS A 250 -23.99 5.86 4.40
CA LYS A 250 -23.94 6.69 3.18
C LYS A 250 -22.79 7.70 3.21
N ASP A 251 -22.45 8.19 4.39
CA ASP A 251 -21.51 9.30 4.57
C ASP A 251 -20.10 8.92 4.14
N ALA A 252 -19.67 7.68 4.39
CA ALA A 252 -18.33 7.20 4.04
C ALA A 252 -18.04 7.24 2.53
N TYR A 253 -19.05 6.96 1.70
CA TYR A 253 -18.89 6.91 0.25
C TYR A 253 -19.07 8.27 -0.41
N GLN A 254 -19.87 9.14 0.19
CA GLN A 254 -19.89 10.55 -0.22
C GLN A 254 -18.55 11.21 0.07
N TYR A 255 -17.99 10.99 1.27
CA TYR A 255 -16.64 11.40 1.61
C TYR A 255 -15.61 10.86 0.61
N LEU A 256 -15.71 9.57 0.24
CA LEU A 256 -14.84 8.98 -0.78
C LEU A 256 -14.92 9.73 -2.13
N ALA A 257 -16.12 10.01 -2.65
CA ALA A 257 -16.26 10.73 -3.90
C ALA A 257 -15.69 12.17 -3.83
N VAL A 258 -16.01 12.89 -2.76
CA VAL A 258 -15.58 14.28 -2.55
C VAL A 258 -14.05 14.36 -2.39
N SER A 259 -13.47 13.48 -1.61
CA SER A 259 -12.01 13.45 -1.41
C SER A 259 -11.24 13.05 -2.66
N ILE A 260 -11.75 12.14 -3.51
CA ILE A 260 -11.12 11.84 -4.82
C ILE A 260 -11.13 13.09 -5.71
N GLN A 261 -12.24 13.83 -5.75
CA GLN A 261 -12.36 15.03 -6.56
C GLN A 261 -11.41 16.15 -6.11
N ASN A 262 -11.16 16.26 -4.80
CA ASN A 262 -10.29 17.29 -4.24
C ASN A 262 -8.82 16.85 -4.11
N PHE A 263 -8.50 15.61 -4.47
CA PHE A 263 -7.12 15.10 -4.39
C PHE A 263 -6.35 15.41 -5.68
N PRO A 264 -5.06 15.79 -5.60
CA PRO A 264 -4.27 16.15 -6.78
C PRO A 264 -4.20 15.02 -7.81
N LYS A 265 -4.15 15.40 -9.09
CA LYS A 265 -3.88 14.44 -10.18
C LYS A 265 -2.47 13.87 -10.04
N ALA A 266 -2.20 12.72 -10.65
CA ALA A 266 -0.90 12.08 -10.54
C ALA A 266 0.33 12.99 -10.81
N PRO A 267 0.37 13.84 -11.86
CA PRO A 267 1.51 14.76 -12.06
C PRO A 267 1.61 15.87 -11.00
N GLU A 268 0.50 16.27 -10.40
CA GLU A 268 0.46 17.27 -9.33
C GLU A 268 0.94 16.66 -8.01
N LEU A 269 0.52 15.44 -7.68
CA LEU A 269 1.02 14.72 -6.51
C LEU A 269 2.53 14.45 -6.61
N ALA A 270 3.06 14.18 -7.81
CA ALA A 270 4.49 14.04 -8.02
C ALA A 270 5.24 15.35 -7.68
N ARG A 271 4.74 16.49 -8.17
CA ARG A 271 5.29 17.82 -7.81
C ARG A 271 5.16 18.13 -6.32
N GLU A 272 4.07 17.68 -5.68
CA GLU A 272 3.89 17.82 -4.24
C GLU A 272 4.93 17.01 -3.44
N MET A 273 5.24 15.79 -3.89
CA MET A 273 6.31 14.96 -3.31
C MET A 273 7.68 15.62 -3.47
N GLU A 274 7.98 16.19 -4.65
CA GLU A 274 9.21 16.94 -4.89
C GLU A 274 9.31 18.17 -3.97
N ALA A 275 8.21 18.91 -3.79
CA ALA A 275 8.14 20.03 -2.85
C ALA A 275 8.28 19.58 -1.38
N GLY A 276 7.81 18.39 -1.04
CA GLY A 276 8.10 17.70 0.22
C GLY A 276 9.58 17.28 0.38
N GLY A 277 10.36 17.43 -0.70
CA GLY A 277 11.80 17.20 -0.81
C GLY A 277 12.19 15.74 -0.96
N PHE A 278 11.32 14.94 -1.57
CA PHE A 278 11.71 13.70 -2.22
C PHE A 278 12.38 14.00 -3.57
N ARG A 279 13.27 13.11 -4.01
CA ARG A 279 13.98 13.17 -5.30
C ARG A 279 13.62 11.96 -6.15
N ASP A 280 13.97 12.03 -7.44
CA ASP A 280 13.73 10.96 -8.41
C ASP A 280 12.28 10.47 -8.37
N VAL A 281 11.35 11.44 -8.39
CA VAL A 281 9.93 11.15 -8.27
C VAL A 281 9.41 10.62 -9.61
N HIS A 282 8.86 9.41 -9.58
CA HIS A 282 8.18 8.80 -10.72
C HIS A 282 6.78 8.37 -10.32
N PHE A 283 5.88 8.32 -11.30
CA PHE A 283 4.56 7.76 -11.10
C PHE A 283 4.16 6.87 -12.28
N TRP A 284 3.27 5.92 -12.00
CA TRP A 284 2.68 5.01 -12.98
C TRP A 284 1.17 5.01 -12.80
N GLN A 285 0.45 5.32 -13.86
CA GLN A 285 -1.00 5.24 -13.88
C GLN A 285 -1.44 3.80 -14.16
N LEU A 286 -2.39 3.32 -13.34
CA LEU A 286 -3.00 2.00 -13.45
C LEU A 286 -4.46 2.15 -13.88
N ASN A 287 -4.96 1.19 -14.64
CA ASN A 287 -6.36 1.11 -15.06
C ASN A 287 -6.89 2.45 -15.61
N THR A 288 -6.24 2.98 -16.65
CA THR A 288 -6.60 4.24 -17.32
C THR A 288 -6.55 5.50 -16.43
N GLY A 289 -5.75 5.45 -15.36
CA GLY A 289 -5.48 6.58 -14.46
C GLY A 289 -6.39 6.66 -13.23
N ILE A 290 -7.26 5.67 -13.02
CA ILE A 290 -8.11 5.59 -11.81
C ILE A 290 -7.24 5.48 -10.55
N VAL A 291 -6.10 4.79 -10.66
CA VAL A 291 -5.10 4.67 -9.59
C VAL A 291 -3.76 5.10 -10.13
N ALA A 292 -2.95 5.72 -9.28
CA ALA A 292 -1.55 5.98 -9.57
C ALA A 292 -0.68 5.43 -8.43
N LEU A 293 0.44 4.84 -8.82
CA LEU A 293 1.53 4.51 -7.91
C LEU A 293 2.63 5.54 -8.09
N HIS A 294 3.01 6.24 -7.03
CA HIS A 294 4.13 7.15 -7.01
C HIS A 294 5.28 6.55 -6.21
N ARG A 295 6.50 6.89 -6.60
CA ARG A 295 7.74 6.55 -5.90
C ARG A 295 8.62 7.79 -5.82
N GLY A 296 9.17 8.09 -4.65
CA GLY A 296 10.23 9.08 -4.47
C GLY A 296 11.30 8.59 -3.49
N SER A 297 12.52 9.11 -3.59
CA SER A 297 13.66 8.73 -2.75
C SER A 297 14.08 9.90 -1.83
N VAL A 298 14.68 9.59 -0.68
CA VAL A 298 15.24 10.58 0.27
C VAL A 298 16.69 10.92 -0.03
#